data_AF-A0A834EYR9-F1
#
_entry.id   AF-A0A834EYR9-F1
#
_cell.length_a   1.000
_cell.length_b   1.000
_cell.length_c   1.000
_cell.angle_alpha   90.00
_cell.angle_beta   90.00
_cell.angle_gamma   90.00
#
_symmetry.space_group_name_H-M   'P 1'
#
loop_
_entity.id
_entity.type
_entity.pdbx_description
1 polymer ?
#
loop_
_entity_poly.entity_id
_entity_poly.type
_entity_poly.pdbx_seq_one_letter_code
_entity_poly.pdbx_strand_id
1 'polypeptide(L)'
;MWSIGVITYILLSGASPFLGETKQDTLGNISAINYEFDEEFFCSTSDLAKRFISQLLERDRKKRLTIQDALSHPWIKFNEQKEENKVMEPKKRERRQLKTKRLKEYTIKSHSSMPPNNTYVNFERFAQVMEDIEQMESLFMNLAGIHDSLQGDVDSIVSIFNEKEAWYKEESEGVRQELSQIRYEFRKVEASKRSLHEDMQTFSCSLSAVNDRYQERHRHLDSLRQDIGKELKWVQEVVAALPMDVEGGGYHNCSFSTVLNNDVNEALKDLLNRSCGGELLSGINQVFSETGQQR
;
A
#
# COMPACT_ATOMS: atom_id res chain seq x y z
N MET A 1 -25.82 59.09 15.98
CA MET A 1 -24.42 59.58 15.99
C MET A 1 -24.04 60.20 17.32
N TRP A 2 -24.65 61.31 17.76
CA TRP A 2 -24.31 61.92 19.07
C TRP A 2 -24.43 60.93 20.24
N SER A 3 -25.57 60.23 20.35
CA SER A 3 -25.78 59.21 21.37
C SER A 3 -24.76 58.06 21.30
N ILE A 4 -24.25 57.76 20.10
CA ILE A 4 -23.18 56.76 19.91
C ILE A 4 -21.87 57.31 20.48
N GLY A 5 -21.53 58.57 20.23
CA GLY A 5 -20.36 59.20 20.84
C GLY A 5 -20.41 59.16 22.38
N VAL A 6 -21.58 59.46 22.95
CA VAL A 6 -21.81 59.41 24.40
C VAL A 6 -21.66 57.98 24.94
N ILE A 7 -22.31 56.99 24.30
CA ILE A 7 -22.23 55.60 24.78
C ILE A 7 -20.83 55.02 24.62
N THR A 8 -20.12 55.33 23.53
CA THR A 8 -18.74 54.91 23.30
C THR A 8 -17.80 55.50 24.34
N TYR A 9 -17.98 56.77 24.70
CA TYR A 9 -17.21 57.39 25.79
C TYR A 9 -17.45 56.64 27.12
N ILE A 10 -18.71 56.35 27.46
CA ILE A 10 -19.07 55.63 28.69
C ILE A 10 -18.48 54.21 28.69
N LEU A 11 -18.54 53.49 27.58
CA LEU A 11 -18.04 52.11 27.50
C LEU A 11 -16.51 52.03 27.66
N LEU A 12 -15.78 53.05 27.21
CA LEU A 12 -14.31 53.07 27.30
C LEU A 12 -13.79 53.62 28.64
N SER A 13 -14.50 54.60 29.23
CA SER A 13 -14.07 55.29 30.46
C SER A 13 -14.78 54.82 31.73
N GLY A 14 -16.02 54.36 31.61
CA GLY A 14 -16.93 54.17 32.75
C GLY A 14 -17.50 55.47 33.32
N ALA A 15 -17.33 56.62 32.66
CA ALA A 15 -17.78 57.94 33.11
C ALA A 15 -18.68 58.63 32.05
N SER A 16 -19.50 59.59 32.47
CA SER A 16 -20.31 60.40 31.55
C SER A 16 -19.51 61.61 31.05
N PRO A 17 -19.49 61.92 29.74
CA PRO A 17 -18.66 63.00 29.20
C PRO A 17 -19.10 64.40 29.63
N PHE A 18 -20.39 64.61 29.92
CA PHE A 18 -20.94 65.96 30.16
C PHE A 18 -21.53 66.16 31.56
N LEU A 19 -21.48 65.16 32.44
CA LEU A 19 -22.17 65.28 33.72
C LEU A 19 -21.43 66.27 34.64
N GLY A 20 -22.18 67.25 35.16
CA GLY A 20 -21.73 68.21 36.17
C GLY A 20 -22.43 67.99 37.52
N GLU A 21 -22.02 68.72 38.56
CA GLU A 21 -22.56 68.57 39.92
C GLU A 21 -24.07 68.84 39.99
N THR A 22 -24.56 69.76 39.18
CA THR A 22 -26.00 70.03 39.03
C THR A 22 -26.50 69.70 37.62
N LYS A 23 -27.84 69.59 37.49
CA LYS A 23 -28.49 69.48 36.18
C LYS A 23 -28.17 70.67 35.27
N GLN A 24 -28.04 71.85 35.85
CA GLN A 24 -27.73 73.07 35.11
C GLN A 24 -26.30 73.04 34.57
N ASP A 25 -25.34 72.56 35.38
CA ASP A 25 -23.95 72.37 34.95
C ASP A 25 -23.86 71.33 33.83
N THR A 26 -24.60 70.22 33.97
CA THR A 26 -24.67 69.18 32.94
C THR A 26 -25.19 69.73 31.60
N LEU A 27 -26.28 70.50 31.64
CA LEU A 27 -26.82 71.14 30.43
C LEU A 27 -25.86 72.20 29.87
N GLY A 28 -25.14 72.91 30.73
CA GLY A 28 -24.06 73.82 30.36
C GLY A 28 -22.95 73.10 29.60
N ASN A 29 -22.46 71.98 30.14
CA ASN A 29 -21.43 71.15 29.51
C ASN A 29 -21.88 70.59 28.17
N ILE A 30 -23.12 70.11 28.05
CA ILE A 30 -23.68 69.64 26.76
C ILE A 30 -23.72 70.79 25.75
N SER A 31 -24.19 71.97 26.17
CA SER A 31 -24.35 73.13 25.29
C SER A 31 -23.01 73.71 24.82
N ALA A 32 -22.00 73.67 25.69
CA ALA A 32 -20.65 74.12 25.41
C ALA A 32 -19.78 73.05 24.73
N ILE A 33 -20.23 71.78 24.70
CA ILE A 33 -19.41 70.61 24.36
C ILE A 33 -18.14 70.58 25.21
N ASN A 34 -18.33 70.80 26.51
CA ASN A 34 -17.27 70.81 27.48
C ASN A 34 -17.11 69.39 28.04
N TYR A 35 -16.15 68.66 27.49
CA TYR A 35 -15.73 67.35 27.98
C TYR A 35 -14.25 67.16 27.67
N GLU A 36 -13.58 66.29 28.43
CA GLU A 36 -12.16 65.99 28.26
C GLU A 36 -11.89 64.50 28.32
N PHE A 37 -10.75 64.07 27.77
CA PHE A 37 -10.29 62.69 27.88
C PHE A 37 -9.30 62.59 29.02
N ASP A 38 -9.81 62.53 30.25
CA ASP A 38 -8.98 62.38 31.45
C ASP A 38 -8.07 61.14 31.34
N GLU A 39 -6.78 61.35 31.55
CA GLU A 39 -5.74 60.33 31.46
C GLU A 39 -6.00 59.17 32.42
N GLU A 40 -6.63 59.42 33.58
CA GLU A 40 -6.96 58.37 34.53
C GLU A 40 -7.91 57.31 33.94
N PHE A 41 -8.83 57.74 33.07
CA PHE A 41 -9.80 56.84 32.43
C PHE A 41 -9.32 56.33 31.08
N PHE A 42 -8.59 57.15 30.33
CA PHE A 42 -8.21 56.89 28.94
C PHE A 42 -6.74 56.48 28.75
N CYS A 43 -5.97 56.20 29.81
CA CYS A 43 -4.56 55.78 29.73
C CYS A 43 -4.29 54.59 28.79
N SER A 44 -5.24 53.66 28.70
CA SER A 44 -5.16 52.44 27.88
C SER A 44 -5.95 52.55 26.57
N THR A 45 -6.56 53.70 26.30
CA THR A 45 -7.41 53.90 25.12
C THR A 45 -6.64 54.57 24.00
N SER A 46 -6.62 53.93 22.82
CA SER A 46 -5.92 54.43 21.65
C SER A 46 -6.42 55.81 21.20
N ASP A 47 -5.54 56.63 20.63
CA ASP A 47 -5.91 57.94 20.09
C ASP A 47 -6.94 57.85 18.96
N LEU A 48 -6.94 56.76 18.18
CA LEU A 48 -7.96 56.52 17.17
C LEU A 48 -9.38 56.45 17.77
N ALA A 49 -9.52 55.85 18.96
CA ALA A 49 -10.80 55.78 19.67
C ALA A 49 -11.24 57.16 20.18
N LYS A 50 -10.30 57.93 20.75
CA LYS A 50 -10.56 59.30 21.20
C LYS A 50 -11.01 60.19 20.04
N ARG A 51 -10.32 60.10 18.89
CA ARG A 51 -10.68 60.84 17.66
C ARG A 51 -12.06 60.44 17.14
N PHE A 52 -12.39 59.15 17.17
CA PHE A 52 -13.73 58.67 16.80
C PHE A 52 -14.82 59.31 17.67
N ILE A 53 -14.63 59.32 19.00
CA ILE A 53 -15.57 59.97 19.93
C ILE A 53 -15.71 61.45 19.61
N SER A 54 -14.59 62.17 19.43
CA SER A 54 -14.63 63.60 19.12
C SER A 54 -15.39 63.94 17.85
N GLN A 55 -15.23 63.14 16.80
CA GLN A 55 -15.96 63.37 15.56
C GLN A 55 -17.46 63.02 15.66
N LEU A 56 -17.86 62.17 16.62
CA LEU A 56 -19.26 61.88 16.93
C LEU A 56 -19.92 62.95 17.82
N LEU A 57 -19.12 63.59 18.69
CA LEU A 57 -19.54 64.66 19.61
C LEU A 57 -19.29 66.06 19.03
N GLU A 58 -19.26 66.18 17.70
CA GLU A 58 -19.12 67.45 17.00
C GLU A 58 -20.38 68.33 17.12
N ARG A 59 -20.21 69.65 17.33
CA ARG A 59 -21.33 70.61 17.49
C ARG A 59 -22.13 70.73 16.23
N ASP A 60 -21.42 70.92 15.12
CA ASP A 60 -22.03 71.09 13.83
C ASP A 60 -22.49 69.73 13.29
N ARG A 61 -23.80 69.59 13.12
CA ARG A 61 -24.42 68.37 12.59
C ARG A 61 -23.88 67.99 11.21
N LYS A 62 -23.44 68.95 10.40
CA LYS A 62 -22.89 68.69 9.06
C LYS A 62 -21.46 68.16 9.08
N LYS A 63 -20.71 68.49 10.14
CA LYS A 63 -19.33 68.00 10.35
C LYS A 63 -19.30 66.72 11.16
N ARG A 64 -20.37 66.44 11.90
CA ARG A 64 -20.52 65.21 12.67
C ARG A 64 -20.50 64.01 11.74
N LEU A 65 -19.75 63.00 12.16
CA LEU A 65 -19.55 61.79 11.38
C LEU A 65 -20.88 61.12 11.01
N THR A 66 -21.03 60.73 9.74
CA THR A 66 -22.17 59.94 9.29
C THR A 66 -22.01 58.47 9.68
N ILE A 67 -23.06 57.66 9.55
CA ILE A 67 -23.02 56.23 9.87
C ILE A 67 -22.01 55.52 8.97
N GLN A 68 -22.03 55.81 7.67
CA GLN A 68 -21.11 55.21 6.69
C GLN A 68 -19.66 55.59 7.02
N ASP A 69 -19.41 56.86 7.32
CA ASP A 69 -18.07 57.32 7.70
C ASP A 69 -17.62 56.66 9.01
N ALA A 70 -18.54 56.43 9.95
CA ALA A 70 -18.24 55.84 11.25
C ALA A 70 -17.84 54.38 11.13
N LEU A 71 -18.56 53.62 10.31
CA LEU A 71 -18.20 52.25 9.97
C LEU A 71 -16.88 52.18 9.19
N SER A 72 -16.56 53.22 8.42
CA SER A 72 -15.29 53.31 7.70
C SER A 72 -14.12 53.81 8.53
N HIS A 73 -14.36 54.26 9.77
CA HIS A 73 -13.35 54.89 10.59
C HIS A 73 -12.25 53.87 10.95
N PRO A 74 -10.95 54.25 10.91
CA PRO A 74 -9.85 53.32 11.15
C PRO A 74 -9.95 52.58 12.49
N TRP A 75 -10.50 53.22 13.53
CA TRP A 75 -10.70 52.57 14.83
C TRP A 75 -11.64 51.35 14.76
N ILE A 76 -12.66 51.39 13.90
CA ILE A 76 -13.63 50.29 13.72
C ILE A 76 -13.04 49.23 12.78
N LYS A 77 -12.56 49.64 11.60
CA LYS A 77 -12.01 48.72 10.58
C LYS A 77 -10.74 47.99 10.99
N PHE A 78 -9.90 48.59 11.83
CA PHE A 78 -8.65 47.96 12.27
C PHE A 78 -8.89 46.69 13.09
N ASN A 79 -10.04 46.56 13.76
CA ASN A 79 -10.37 45.35 14.50
C ASN A 79 -10.85 44.22 13.56
N GLU A 80 -11.58 44.54 12.49
CA GLU A 80 -12.06 43.55 11.50
C GLU A 80 -10.89 42.86 10.79
N GLN A 81 -9.89 43.64 10.33
CA GLN A 81 -8.71 43.10 9.64
C GLN A 81 -7.80 42.23 10.53
N LYS A 82 -7.90 42.38 11.85
CA LYS A 82 -7.12 41.60 12.83
C LYS A 82 -7.76 40.27 13.16
N GLU A 83 -9.07 40.13 12.93
CA GLU A 83 -9.80 38.87 13.06
C GLU A 83 -9.60 37.98 11.82
N GLU A 84 -9.53 38.57 10.63
CA GLU A 84 -9.27 37.82 9.38
C GLU A 84 -7.83 37.32 9.23
N ASN A 85 -6.83 38.03 9.79
CA ASN A 85 -5.41 37.68 9.65
C ASN A 85 -4.84 36.83 10.80
N LYS A 86 -5.64 36.41 11.78
CA LYS A 86 -5.19 35.53 12.86
C LYS A 86 -5.42 34.06 12.53
N VAL A 87 -4.54 33.53 11.69
CA VAL A 87 -4.11 32.15 11.84
C VAL A 87 -3.35 32.05 13.17
N MET A 88 -3.96 31.35 14.13
CA MET A 88 -3.28 30.51 15.12
C MET A 88 -2.20 31.17 16.00
N GLU A 89 -2.60 31.90 17.04
CA GLU A 89 -1.76 32.09 18.24
C GLU A 89 -2.67 32.25 19.47
N PRO A 90 -2.60 31.34 20.48
CA PRO A 90 -3.41 31.39 21.68
C PRO A 90 -2.83 32.40 22.66
N LYS A 91 -2.79 33.68 22.27
CA LYS A 91 -2.58 34.74 23.26
C LYS A 91 -3.85 34.82 24.09
N LYS A 92 -3.73 34.48 25.39
CA LYS A 92 -4.71 34.80 26.45
C LYS A 92 -5.27 36.18 26.18
N ARG A 93 -6.46 36.25 25.57
CA ARG A 93 -7.22 37.50 25.48
C ARG A 93 -7.54 37.82 26.95
N GLU A 94 -6.79 38.75 27.54
CA GLU A 94 -7.11 39.23 28.88
C GLU A 94 -8.56 39.69 28.88
N ARG A 95 -9.32 39.21 29.87
CA ARG A 95 -10.75 39.45 30.00
C ARG A 95 -11.03 40.93 29.85
N ARG A 96 -11.73 41.33 28.80
CA ARG A 96 -12.15 42.71 28.61
C ARG A 96 -13.41 42.95 29.41
N GLN A 97 -13.28 42.92 30.74
CA GLN A 97 -14.38 43.34 31.61
C GLN A 97 -14.71 44.79 31.31
N LEU A 98 -15.97 45.05 31.01
CA LEU A 98 -16.46 46.41 30.82
C LEU A 98 -16.30 47.14 32.16
N LYS A 99 -15.69 48.33 32.14
CA LYS A 99 -15.42 49.12 33.36
C LYS A 99 -16.71 49.72 33.91
N THR A 100 -17.56 48.93 34.57
CA THR A 100 -18.88 49.37 35.09
C THR A 100 -18.84 49.92 36.52
N LYS A 101 -17.81 49.57 37.31
CA LYS A 101 -17.70 49.95 38.74
C LYS A 101 -17.79 51.45 38.98
N ARG A 102 -17.12 52.25 38.14
CA ARG A 102 -17.14 53.72 38.27
C ARG A 102 -18.47 54.30 37.85
N LEU A 103 -19.07 53.81 36.77
CA LEU A 103 -20.42 54.23 36.36
C LEU A 103 -21.45 53.95 37.46
N LYS A 104 -21.32 52.81 38.15
CA LYS A 104 -22.12 52.44 39.33
C LYS A 104 -21.97 53.44 40.47
N GLU A 105 -20.75 53.64 40.95
CA GLU A 105 -20.44 54.57 42.05
C GLU A 105 -20.88 56.00 41.72
N TYR A 106 -20.71 56.40 40.47
CA TYR A 106 -21.03 57.72 39.97
C TYR A 106 -22.55 57.98 39.85
N THR A 107 -23.31 56.98 39.37
CA THR A 107 -24.78 57.05 39.31
C THR A 107 -25.39 57.09 40.72
N ILE A 108 -24.78 56.39 41.68
CA ILE A 108 -25.20 56.40 43.09
C ILE A 108 -24.90 57.76 43.76
N LYS A 109 -23.75 58.38 43.48
CA LYS A 109 -23.35 59.67 44.06
C LYS A 109 -24.14 60.88 43.52
N SER A 110 -24.56 60.86 42.26
CA SER A 110 -25.18 62.03 41.60
C SER A 110 -26.69 62.19 41.88
N HIS A 111 -27.36 61.21 42.50
CA HIS A 111 -28.80 61.27 42.78
C HIS A 111 -29.14 60.63 44.13
N SER A 112 -29.09 61.41 45.22
CA SER A 112 -29.58 60.99 46.55
C SER A 112 -31.11 60.90 46.67
N SER A 113 -31.88 60.91 45.57
CA SER A 113 -33.36 60.95 45.62
C SER A 113 -34.14 60.35 44.44
N MET A 114 -33.55 59.50 43.57
CA MET A 114 -34.27 58.95 42.40
C MET A 114 -34.74 57.49 42.59
N PRO A 115 -35.91 57.08 42.05
CA PRO A 115 -36.41 55.69 42.13
C PRO A 115 -35.43 54.72 41.44
N PRO A 116 -35.54 53.38 41.63
CA PRO A 116 -34.57 52.42 41.11
C PRO A 116 -34.40 52.62 39.60
N ASN A 117 -33.28 53.22 39.20
CA ASN A 117 -33.04 53.68 37.85
C ASN A 117 -32.77 52.46 36.96
N ASN A 118 -33.82 52.00 36.27
CA ASN A 118 -33.84 50.85 35.36
C ASN A 118 -32.70 50.92 34.30
N THR A 119 -32.24 52.13 33.97
CA THR A 119 -31.16 52.37 33.01
C THR A 119 -29.83 51.73 33.40
N TYR A 120 -29.36 51.90 34.65
CA TYR A 120 -28.06 51.31 35.07
C TYR A 120 -28.14 49.79 35.17
N VAL A 121 -29.26 49.26 35.69
CA VAL A 121 -29.50 47.82 35.76
C VAL A 121 -29.50 47.20 34.36
N ASN A 122 -30.05 47.90 33.35
CA ASN A 122 -30.01 47.46 31.96
C ASN A 122 -28.60 47.49 31.37
N PHE A 123 -27.78 48.50 31.71
CA PHE A 123 -26.37 48.53 31.30
C PHE A 123 -25.55 47.39 31.93
N GLU A 124 -25.78 47.08 33.21
CA GLU A 124 -25.08 45.97 33.87
C GLU A 124 -25.49 44.62 33.28
N ARG A 125 -26.78 44.41 33.01
CA ARG A 125 -27.28 43.23 32.29
C ARG A 125 -26.66 43.11 30.90
N PHE A 126 -26.58 44.22 30.17
CA PHE A 126 -25.95 44.26 28.86
C PHE A 126 -24.47 43.90 28.93
N ALA A 127 -23.73 44.46 29.89
CA ALA A 127 -22.32 44.15 30.09
C ALA A 127 -22.11 42.66 30.40
N GLN A 128 -22.93 42.09 31.28
CA GLN A 128 -22.88 40.65 31.59
C GLN A 128 -23.14 39.80 30.34
N VAL A 129 -24.17 40.14 29.55
CA VAL A 129 -24.48 39.41 28.31
C VAL A 129 -23.31 39.46 27.32
N MET A 130 -22.64 40.61 27.19
CA MET A 130 -21.47 40.72 26.31
C MET A 130 -20.29 39.87 26.82
N GLU A 131 -20.06 39.83 28.13
CA GLU A 131 -19.04 38.97 28.74
C GLU A 131 -19.36 37.47 28.58
N ASP A 132 -20.64 37.10 28.66
CA ASP A 132 -21.10 35.72 28.47
C ASP A 132 -20.98 35.29 26.99
N ILE A 133 -21.28 36.19 26.04
CA ILE A 133 -21.09 35.96 24.61
C ILE A 133 -19.61 35.75 24.29
N GLU A 134 -18.70 36.59 24.81
CA GLU A 134 -17.26 36.43 24.60
C GLU A 134 -16.75 35.08 25.15
N GLN A 135 -17.28 34.63 26.30
CA GLN A 135 -16.98 33.30 26.84
C GLN A 135 -17.47 32.18 25.93
N MET A 136 -18.70 32.30 25.44
CA MET A 136 -19.31 31.30 24.55
C MET A 136 -18.54 31.18 23.23
N GLU A 137 -18.12 32.29 22.63
CA GLU A 137 -17.28 32.31 21.42
C GLU A 137 -15.94 31.60 21.66
N SER A 138 -15.27 31.88 22.77
CA SER A 138 -14.03 31.20 23.14
C SER A 138 -14.21 29.69 23.29
N LEU A 139 -15.31 29.25 23.91
CA LEU A 139 -15.63 27.83 24.07
C LEU A 139 -15.89 27.16 22.71
N PHE A 140 -16.62 27.81 21.80
CA PHE A 140 -16.83 27.27 20.45
C PHE A 140 -15.53 27.17 19.66
N MET A 141 -14.63 28.15 19.75
CA MET A 141 -13.34 28.09 19.09
C MET A 141 -12.48 26.93 19.62
N ASN A 142 -12.50 26.68 20.93
CA ASN A 142 -11.83 25.52 21.51
C ASN A 142 -12.46 24.21 21.04
N LEU A 143 -13.80 24.15 21.00
CA LEU A 143 -14.52 22.97 20.53
C LEU A 143 -14.24 22.67 19.05
N ALA A 144 -14.21 23.71 18.21
CA ALA A 144 -13.83 23.59 16.80
C ALA A 144 -12.40 23.05 16.66
N GLY A 145 -11.45 23.57 17.44
CA GLY A 145 -10.08 23.05 17.46
C GLY A 145 -9.98 21.58 17.88
N ILE A 146 -10.78 21.14 18.85
CA ILE A 146 -10.85 19.73 19.25
C ILE A 146 -11.46 18.87 18.13
N HIS A 147 -12.53 19.35 17.49
CA HIS A 147 -13.15 18.67 16.36
C HIS A 147 -12.16 18.49 15.19
N ASP A 148 -11.41 19.53 14.84
CA ASP A 148 -10.41 19.48 13.77
C ASP A 148 -9.26 18.51 14.11
N SER A 149 -8.83 18.48 15.37
CA SER A 149 -7.85 17.49 15.85
C SER A 149 -8.39 16.07 15.71
N LEU A 150 -9.63 15.82 16.16
CA LEU A 150 -10.25 14.51 16.05
C LEU A 150 -10.44 14.08 14.59
N GLN A 151 -10.80 15.02 13.72
CA GLN A 151 -10.91 14.78 12.29
C GLN A 151 -9.56 14.38 11.70
N GLY A 152 -8.47 15.06 12.09
CA GLY A 152 -7.11 14.67 11.71
C GLY A 152 -6.72 13.26 12.17
N ASP A 153 -7.09 12.88 13.39
CA ASP A 153 -6.86 11.52 13.90
C ASP A 153 -7.67 10.47 13.12
N VAL A 154 -8.93 10.76 12.80
CA VAL A 154 -9.78 9.89 11.97
C VAL A 154 -9.18 9.69 10.58
N ASP A 155 -8.75 10.77 9.94
CA ASP A 155 -8.14 10.72 8.60
C ASP A 155 -6.84 9.90 8.61
N SER A 156 -6.03 10.04 9.67
CA SER A 156 -4.82 9.24 9.88
C SER A 156 -5.15 7.75 10.00
N ILE A 157 -6.15 7.38 10.80
CA ILE A 157 -6.59 5.98 10.95
C ILE A 157 -7.11 5.42 9.61
N VAL A 158 -7.91 6.20 8.87
CA VAL A 158 -8.42 5.80 7.55
C VAL A 158 -7.25 5.57 6.57
N SER A 159 -6.24 6.44 6.58
CA SER A 159 -5.04 6.27 5.75
C SER A 159 -4.30 4.97 6.08
N ILE A 160 -4.06 4.70 7.37
CA ILE A 160 -3.40 3.47 7.83
C ILE A 160 -4.20 2.22 7.42
N PHE A 161 -5.53 2.27 7.56
CA PHE A 161 -6.40 1.18 7.15
C PHE A 161 -6.28 0.89 5.65
N ASN A 162 -6.38 1.92 4.82
CA ASN A 162 -6.29 1.77 3.36
C ASN A 162 -4.93 1.23 2.91
N GLU A 163 -3.83 1.69 3.55
CA GLU A 163 -2.48 1.18 3.29
C GLU A 163 -2.38 -0.31 3.63
N LYS A 164 -2.91 -0.71 4.80
CA LYS A 164 -2.94 -2.13 5.20
C LYS A 164 -3.81 -2.97 4.27
N GLU A 165 -4.97 -2.47 3.87
CA GLU A 165 -5.86 -3.18 2.94
C GLU A 165 -5.18 -3.39 1.59
N ALA A 166 -4.47 -2.37 1.06
CA ALA A 166 -3.70 -2.49 -0.17
C ALA A 166 -2.58 -3.53 -0.03
N TRP A 167 -1.84 -3.51 1.07
CA TRP A 167 -0.78 -4.48 1.35
C TRP A 167 -1.30 -5.91 1.39
N TYR A 168 -2.42 -6.17 2.07
CA TYR A 168 -3.02 -7.51 2.10
C TYR A 168 -3.50 -7.98 0.72
N LYS A 169 -4.00 -7.07 -0.11
CA LYS A 169 -4.38 -7.40 -1.49
C LYS A 169 -3.16 -7.79 -2.32
N GLU A 170 -2.08 -7.02 -2.23
CA GLU A 170 -0.83 -7.30 -2.95
C GLU A 170 -0.22 -8.64 -2.52
N GLU A 171 -0.11 -8.90 -1.21
CA GLU A 171 0.40 -10.16 -0.67
C GLU A 171 -0.48 -11.35 -1.12
N SER A 172 -1.81 -11.19 -1.09
CA SER A 172 -2.75 -12.21 -1.57
C SER A 172 -2.59 -12.50 -3.07
N GLU A 173 -2.35 -11.48 -3.88
CA GLU A 173 -2.06 -11.66 -5.31
C GLU A 173 -0.70 -12.32 -5.52
N GLY A 174 0.33 -11.95 -4.75
CA GLY A 174 1.65 -12.58 -4.77
C GLY A 174 1.58 -14.08 -4.51
N VAL A 175 0.92 -14.49 -3.43
CA VAL A 175 0.71 -15.90 -3.10
C VAL A 175 -0.10 -16.63 -4.20
N ARG A 176 -1.10 -15.96 -4.80
CA ARG A 176 -1.89 -16.54 -5.90
C ARG A 176 -1.04 -16.74 -7.16
N GLN A 177 -0.12 -15.84 -7.47
CA GLN A 177 0.83 -15.97 -8.58
C GLN A 177 1.80 -17.12 -8.33
N GLU A 178 2.43 -17.19 -7.16
CA GLU A 178 3.34 -18.29 -6.79
C GLU A 178 2.66 -19.65 -6.87
N LEU A 179 1.45 -19.77 -6.31
CA LEU A 179 0.68 -21.01 -6.37
C LEU A 179 0.33 -21.41 -7.81
N SER A 180 0.08 -20.43 -8.68
CA SER A 180 -0.19 -20.66 -10.10
C SER A 180 1.07 -21.12 -10.83
N GLN A 181 2.22 -20.55 -10.51
CA GLN A 181 3.52 -20.99 -11.02
C GLN A 181 3.83 -22.43 -10.59
N ILE A 182 3.64 -22.76 -9.31
CA ILE A 182 3.86 -24.11 -8.78
C ILE A 182 2.93 -25.11 -9.48
N ARG A 183 1.64 -24.77 -9.68
CA ARG A 183 0.71 -25.63 -10.40
C ARG A 183 1.12 -25.86 -11.85
N TYR A 184 1.64 -24.84 -12.51
CA TYR A 184 2.14 -24.97 -13.89
C TYR A 184 3.35 -25.91 -13.95
N GLU A 185 4.36 -25.70 -13.10
CA GLU A 185 5.53 -26.56 -13.05
C GLU A 185 5.16 -28.01 -12.67
N PHE A 186 4.24 -28.21 -11.73
CA PHE A 186 3.73 -29.53 -11.41
C PHE A 186 3.10 -30.23 -12.62
N ARG A 187 2.23 -29.54 -13.37
CA ARG A 187 1.63 -30.08 -14.60
C ARG A 187 2.67 -30.41 -15.66
N LYS A 188 3.69 -29.57 -15.81
CA LYS A 188 4.81 -29.80 -16.74
C LYS A 188 5.60 -31.06 -16.35
N VAL A 189 5.93 -31.21 -15.07
CA VAL A 189 6.62 -32.41 -14.55
C VAL A 189 5.76 -33.66 -14.71
N GLU A 190 4.46 -33.58 -14.44
CA GLU A 190 3.53 -34.70 -14.69
C GLU A 190 3.48 -35.10 -16.16
N ALA A 191 3.46 -34.14 -17.09
CA ALA A 191 3.48 -34.41 -18.52
C ALA A 191 4.79 -35.12 -18.94
N SER A 192 5.94 -34.62 -18.49
CA SER A 192 7.23 -35.28 -18.73
C SER A 192 7.29 -36.69 -18.15
N LYS A 193 6.72 -36.91 -16.95
CA LYS A 193 6.61 -38.24 -16.34
C LYS A 193 5.76 -39.18 -17.19
N ARG A 194 4.61 -38.73 -17.72
CA ARG A 194 3.75 -39.54 -18.60
C ARG A 194 4.48 -39.91 -19.89
N SER A 195 5.14 -38.95 -20.53
CA SER A 195 5.96 -39.19 -21.73
C SER A 195 7.07 -40.22 -21.46
N LEU A 196 7.82 -40.08 -20.36
CA LEU A 196 8.87 -41.04 -20.01
C LEU A 196 8.31 -42.45 -19.74
N HIS A 197 7.12 -42.53 -19.17
CA HIS A 197 6.46 -43.82 -18.94
C HIS A 197 6.07 -44.49 -20.27
N GLU A 198 5.55 -43.73 -21.23
CA GLU A 198 5.27 -44.20 -22.59
C GLU A 198 6.56 -44.65 -23.30
N ASP A 199 7.64 -43.88 -23.20
CA ASP A 199 8.96 -44.24 -23.74
C ASP A 199 9.50 -45.55 -23.10
N MET A 200 9.35 -45.70 -21.78
CA MET A 200 9.76 -46.92 -21.08
C MET A 200 8.92 -48.14 -21.53
N GLN A 201 7.62 -47.95 -21.78
CA GLN A 201 6.75 -49.01 -22.28
C GLN A 201 7.12 -49.41 -23.70
N THR A 202 7.38 -48.46 -24.59
CA THR A 202 7.83 -48.73 -25.97
C THR A 202 9.18 -49.44 -26.00
N PHE A 203 10.12 -49.03 -25.13
CA PHE A 203 11.40 -49.72 -24.96
C PHE A 203 11.21 -51.17 -24.48
N SER A 204 10.34 -51.40 -23.49
CA SER A 204 10.04 -52.73 -22.99
C SER A 204 9.45 -53.64 -24.08
N CYS A 205 8.51 -53.15 -24.88
CA CYS A 205 7.97 -53.90 -26.03
C CYS A 205 9.04 -54.22 -27.06
N SER A 206 9.91 -53.25 -27.38
CA SER A 206 11.01 -53.44 -28.33
C SER A 206 12.02 -54.47 -27.83
N LEU A 207 12.36 -54.43 -26.54
CA LEU A 207 13.24 -55.40 -25.89
C LEU A 207 12.63 -56.81 -25.90
N SER A 208 11.33 -56.94 -25.63
CA SER A 208 10.62 -58.22 -25.74
C SER A 208 10.73 -58.77 -27.17
N ALA A 209 10.49 -57.94 -28.18
CA ALA A 209 10.60 -58.36 -29.58
C ALA A 209 12.03 -58.80 -29.96
N VAL A 210 13.07 -58.10 -29.47
CA VAL A 210 14.47 -58.51 -29.64
C VAL A 210 14.73 -59.85 -28.94
N ASN A 211 14.25 -60.01 -27.70
CA ASN A 211 14.39 -61.24 -26.94
C ASN A 211 13.71 -62.42 -27.66
N ASP A 212 12.51 -62.23 -28.22
CA ASP A 212 11.81 -63.28 -28.97
C ASP A 212 12.61 -63.71 -30.22
N ARG A 213 13.18 -62.74 -30.96
CA ARG A 213 14.08 -63.04 -32.09
C ARG A 213 15.33 -63.79 -31.66
N TYR A 214 15.93 -63.41 -30.53
CA TYR A 214 17.09 -64.10 -29.96
C TYR A 214 16.74 -65.54 -29.59
N GLN A 215 15.61 -65.76 -28.91
CA GLN A 215 15.12 -67.08 -28.54
C GLN A 215 14.85 -67.95 -29.77
N GLU A 216 14.29 -67.37 -30.84
CA GLU A 216 14.08 -68.08 -32.11
C GLU A 216 15.41 -68.52 -32.74
N ARG A 217 16.40 -67.62 -32.81
CA ARG A 217 17.73 -67.96 -33.33
C ARG A 217 18.45 -68.99 -32.47
N HIS A 218 18.32 -68.90 -31.15
CA HIS A 218 18.88 -69.87 -30.22
C HIS A 218 18.27 -71.26 -30.44
N ARG A 219 16.94 -71.35 -30.55
CA ARG A 219 16.23 -72.61 -30.87
C ARG A 219 16.67 -73.18 -32.21
N HIS A 220 16.88 -72.34 -33.22
CA HIS A 220 17.36 -72.78 -34.53
C HIS A 220 18.80 -73.34 -34.48
N LEU A 221 19.70 -72.66 -33.78
CA LEU A 221 21.07 -73.13 -33.58
C LEU A 221 21.12 -74.46 -32.81
N ASP A 222 20.29 -74.61 -31.78
CA ASP A 222 20.18 -75.88 -31.05
C ASP A 222 19.65 -77.01 -31.93
N SER A 223 18.67 -76.75 -32.80
CA SER A 223 18.20 -77.72 -33.79
C SER A 223 19.31 -78.11 -34.75
N LEU A 224 20.02 -77.14 -35.32
CA LEU A 224 21.14 -77.39 -36.23
C LEU A 224 22.25 -78.19 -35.55
N ARG A 225 22.56 -77.88 -34.28
CA ARG A 225 23.51 -78.65 -33.46
C ARG A 225 23.06 -80.09 -33.28
N GLN A 226 21.77 -80.33 -33.02
CA GLN A 226 21.23 -81.68 -32.92
C GLN A 226 21.32 -82.42 -34.25
N ASP A 227 21.00 -81.77 -35.36
CA ASP A 227 21.03 -82.38 -36.69
C ASP A 227 22.46 -82.70 -37.14
N ILE A 228 23.42 -81.78 -36.97
CA ILE A 228 24.85 -82.06 -37.17
C ILE A 228 25.30 -83.23 -36.28
N GLY A 229 24.83 -83.28 -35.03
CA GLY A 229 25.11 -84.40 -34.13
C GLY A 229 24.57 -85.74 -34.64
N LYS A 230 23.38 -85.76 -35.25
CA LYS A 230 22.80 -86.95 -35.90
C LYS A 230 23.60 -87.33 -37.15
N GLU A 231 23.93 -86.37 -38.00
CA GLU A 231 24.71 -86.61 -39.22
C GLU A 231 26.12 -87.13 -38.91
N LEU A 232 26.80 -86.56 -37.91
CA LEU A 232 28.10 -87.07 -37.45
C LEU A 232 27.99 -88.52 -36.94
N LYS A 233 26.93 -88.83 -36.20
CA LYS A 233 26.68 -90.20 -35.73
C LYS A 233 26.41 -91.14 -36.91
N TRP A 234 25.62 -90.71 -37.89
CA TRP A 234 25.38 -91.47 -39.11
C TRP A 234 26.66 -91.71 -39.90
N VAL A 235 27.51 -90.69 -40.10
CA VAL A 235 28.83 -90.83 -40.74
C VAL A 235 29.70 -91.82 -39.96
N GLN A 236 29.71 -91.74 -38.63
CA GLN A 236 30.44 -92.68 -37.78
C GLN A 236 29.96 -94.13 -37.97
N GLU A 237 28.64 -94.34 -38.08
CA GLU A 237 28.03 -95.64 -38.35
C GLU A 237 28.36 -96.17 -39.77
N VAL A 238 28.32 -95.30 -40.80
CA VAL A 238 28.67 -95.66 -42.18
C VAL A 238 30.16 -95.99 -42.32
N VAL A 239 31.05 -95.19 -41.72
CA VAL A 239 32.49 -95.47 -41.69
C VAL A 239 32.78 -96.78 -40.96
N ALA A 240 32.03 -97.11 -39.91
CA ALA A 240 32.13 -98.40 -39.23
C ALA A 240 31.59 -99.59 -40.06
N ALA A 241 30.70 -99.33 -41.03
CA ALA A 241 30.08 -100.34 -41.88
C ALA A 241 30.84 -100.61 -43.21
N LEU A 242 31.84 -99.80 -43.56
CA LEU A 242 32.73 -100.09 -44.69
C LEU A 242 33.58 -101.33 -44.38
N PRO A 243 33.69 -102.31 -45.31
CA PRO A 243 34.52 -103.48 -45.10
C PRO A 243 35.99 -103.08 -44.96
N MET A 244 36.55 -103.28 -43.77
CA MET A 244 37.98 -103.52 -43.64
C MET A 244 38.23 -104.91 -44.19
N ASP A 245 38.50 -105.01 -45.50
CA ASP A 245 39.09 -106.22 -46.07
C ASP A 245 40.46 -106.41 -45.44
N VAL A 246 40.48 -107.23 -44.39
CA VAL A 246 41.69 -107.81 -43.84
C VAL A 246 41.99 -109.03 -44.69
N GLU A 247 42.96 -108.89 -45.60
CA GLU A 247 43.91 -109.97 -45.84
C GLU A 247 45.25 -109.41 -46.37
N GLY A 248 46.23 -109.35 -45.45
CA GLY A 248 47.65 -109.41 -45.80
C GLY A 248 48.43 -108.08 -45.96
N GLY A 249 49.11 -107.67 -44.88
CA GLY A 249 50.44 -107.04 -44.99
C GLY A 249 50.56 -105.53 -44.79
N GLY A 250 51.08 -105.14 -43.61
CA GLY A 250 52.12 -104.12 -43.48
C GLY A 250 51.78 -102.65 -43.82
N TYR A 251 51.36 -101.89 -42.79
CA TYR A 251 51.70 -100.49 -42.52
C TYR A 251 51.79 -99.49 -43.70
N HIS A 252 50.76 -98.65 -43.88
CA HIS A 252 50.84 -97.26 -43.43
C HIS A 252 49.43 -96.68 -43.24
N ASN A 253 49.17 -96.40 -41.97
CA ASN A 253 47.90 -96.03 -41.40
C ASN A 253 47.66 -94.53 -41.62
N CYS A 254 47.24 -94.14 -42.82
CA CYS A 254 46.54 -92.86 -42.99
C CYS A 254 45.04 -93.17 -42.85
N SER A 255 44.60 -93.29 -41.61
CA SER A 255 43.20 -93.53 -41.28
C SER A 255 42.37 -92.44 -41.98
N PHE A 256 41.53 -92.86 -42.93
CA PHE A 256 40.60 -92.00 -43.66
C PHE A 256 39.77 -91.12 -42.72
N SER A 257 39.47 -91.65 -41.52
CA SER A 257 38.82 -90.93 -40.43
C SER A 257 39.59 -89.69 -39.94
N THR A 258 40.91 -89.67 -40.00
CA THR A 258 41.73 -88.56 -39.47
C THR A 258 41.84 -87.40 -40.45
N VAL A 259 41.91 -87.68 -41.75
CA VAL A 259 41.97 -86.64 -42.81
C VAL A 259 40.61 -85.93 -42.91
N LEU A 260 39.52 -86.70 -42.95
CA LEU A 260 38.17 -86.15 -43.04
C LEU A 260 37.81 -85.30 -41.81
N ASN A 261 38.25 -85.72 -40.62
CA ASN A 261 37.96 -85.02 -39.37
C ASN A 261 38.79 -83.74 -39.19
N ASN A 262 39.98 -83.65 -39.81
CA ASN A 262 40.76 -82.41 -39.84
C ASN A 262 40.18 -81.40 -40.86
N ASP A 263 39.82 -81.84 -42.07
CA ASP A 263 39.27 -80.95 -43.10
C ASP A 263 37.88 -80.42 -42.73
N VAL A 264 37.04 -81.27 -42.11
CA VAL A 264 35.73 -80.83 -41.59
C VAL A 264 35.89 -79.85 -40.42
N ASN A 265 36.88 -80.05 -39.53
CA ASN A 265 37.15 -79.11 -38.45
C ASN A 265 37.67 -77.76 -38.95
N GLU A 266 38.54 -77.75 -39.95
CA GLU A 266 39.02 -76.49 -40.55
C GLU A 266 37.91 -75.77 -41.32
N ALA A 267 37.05 -76.48 -42.06
CA ALA A 267 35.88 -75.89 -42.71
C ALA A 267 34.85 -75.31 -41.72
N LEU A 268 34.64 -75.97 -40.56
CA LEU A 268 33.78 -75.46 -39.49
C LEU A 268 34.36 -74.22 -38.80
N LYS A 269 35.68 -74.18 -38.58
CA LYS A 269 36.36 -73.00 -38.05
C LYS A 269 36.24 -71.80 -38.98
N ASP A 270 36.38 -72.00 -40.29
CA ASP A 270 36.32 -70.92 -41.27
C ASP A 270 34.89 -70.34 -41.42
N LEU A 271 33.87 -71.19 -41.33
CA LEU A 271 32.45 -70.78 -41.30
C LEU A 271 32.09 -69.97 -40.04
N LEU A 272 32.57 -70.41 -38.88
CA LEU A 272 32.35 -69.70 -37.61
C LEU A 272 33.05 -68.35 -37.58
N ASN A 273 34.25 -68.24 -38.15
CA ASN A 273 34.96 -66.95 -38.27
C ASN A 273 34.30 -65.98 -39.24
N ARG A 274 33.73 -66.46 -40.36
CA ARG A 274 33.02 -65.61 -41.33
C ARG A 274 31.68 -65.08 -40.83
N SER A 275 30.90 -65.90 -40.12
CA SER A 275 29.54 -65.53 -39.73
C SER A 275 29.46 -64.58 -38.52
N CYS A 276 30.50 -64.55 -37.67
CA CYS A 276 30.52 -63.73 -36.46
C CYS A 276 31.00 -62.28 -36.66
N GLY A 277 31.49 -61.92 -37.86
CA GLY A 277 32.16 -60.62 -38.08
C GLY A 277 31.37 -59.54 -38.83
N GLY A 278 30.32 -59.89 -39.60
CA GLY A 278 29.81 -59.00 -40.66
C GLY A 278 28.59 -58.12 -40.33
N GLU A 279 27.59 -58.65 -39.62
CA GLU A 279 26.24 -58.05 -39.65
C GLU A 279 25.77 -57.43 -38.33
N LEU A 280 26.48 -57.67 -37.22
CA LEU A 280 26.08 -57.14 -35.91
C LEU A 280 26.51 -55.69 -35.67
N LEU A 281 27.50 -55.19 -36.43
CA LEU A 281 28.05 -53.83 -36.28
C LEU A 281 27.42 -52.79 -37.23
N SER A 282 26.83 -53.22 -38.35
CA SER A 282 26.20 -52.29 -39.31
C SER A 282 24.85 -51.75 -38.81
N GLY A 283 24.06 -52.57 -38.12
CA GLY A 283 22.77 -52.14 -37.56
C GLY A 283 22.88 -51.21 -36.35
N ILE A 284 23.96 -51.28 -35.58
CA ILE A 284 24.15 -50.46 -34.38
C ILE A 284 24.63 -49.03 -34.75
N ASN A 285 25.44 -48.89 -35.80
CA ASN A 285 25.94 -47.56 -36.23
C ASN A 285 24.88 -46.70 -36.94
N GLN A 286 23.83 -47.30 -37.50
CA GLN A 286 22.80 -46.53 -38.21
C GLN A 286 21.80 -45.85 -37.25
N VAL A 287 21.56 -46.42 -36.07
CA VAL A 287 20.64 -45.87 -35.05
C VAL A 287 21.27 -44.72 -34.26
N PHE A 288 22.60 -44.68 -34.11
CA PHE A 288 23.29 -43.60 -33.41
C PHE A 288 23.63 -42.37 -34.28
N SER A 289 23.52 -42.46 -35.60
CA SER A 289 23.85 -41.34 -36.50
C SER A 289 22.67 -40.37 -36.71
N GLU A 290 21.43 -40.82 -36.61
CA GLU A 290 20.24 -39.96 -36.83
C GLU A 290 19.81 -39.16 -35.59
N THR A 291 20.29 -39.51 -34.39
CA THR A 291 19.93 -38.83 -33.14
C THR A 291 20.87 -37.67 -32.76
N GLY A 292 21.89 -37.38 -33.58
CA GLY A 292 22.91 -36.36 -33.32
C GLY A 292 22.75 -35.03 -34.07
N GLN A 293 21.71 -34.84 -34.89
CA GLN A 293 21.60 -33.68 -35.80
C GLN A 293 20.39 -32.77 -35.56
N GLN A 294 19.71 -32.93 -34.40
CA GLN A 294 18.70 -31.99 -33.90
C GLN A 294 18.88 -31.78 -32.39
N ARG A 295 19.90 -30.99 -32.03
CA ARG A 295 19.95 -30.21 -30.78
C ARG A 295 20.91 -29.05 -30.94
#